data_AF-A0A380A5A9-F1
#
_entry.id   AF-A0A380A5A9-F1
#
_cell.length_a   1.000
_cell.length_b   1.000
_cell.length_c   1.000
_cell.angle_alpha   90.00
_cell.angle_beta   90.00
_cell.angle_gamma   90.00
#
_symmetry.space_group_name_H-M   'P 1'
#
loop_
_entity.id
_entity.type
_entity.pdbx_description
1 polymer ?
#
loop_
_entity_poly.entity_id
_entity_poly.type
_entity_poly.pdbx_seq_one_letter_code
_entity_poly.pdbx_strand_id
1 'polypeptide(L)'
;MTYNTKSCSSLEKAYYTPVEAALRWCNLISHEVLILERVGFDVLPGVGMFPQWPCLRVNAEKILDAIHNGEVSYGRDGKTVSPGEQVAKHRLTIRHSDLKIWMAKNYPNQKPPFLFDSVEQQLHSGITVEAYQTLQAENERIRIRLDNAVKTFQQQKAEISELHGEIASLRQMVSNPVQNIDARSETTYLNILGGLLNLMLGSSPSGKKMSEFVNQASIISALLAYHGDLAGISSRTLEAKFAEANRSIKQK
;
A
#
# COMPACT_ATOMS: atom_id res chain seq x y z
N MET A 1 27.80 55.57 -0.91
CA MET A 1 27.97 54.13 -1.15
C MET A 1 27.86 53.42 0.18
N THR A 2 26.77 52.70 0.43
CA THR A 2 26.52 51.96 1.66
C THR A 2 27.20 50.60 1.57
N TYR A 3 28.14 50.32 2.48
CA TYR A 3 28.85 49.05 2.58
C TYR A 3 27.83 47.92 2.85
N ASN A 4 27.77 46.93 1.95
CA ASN A 4 26.93 45.75 2.15
C ASN A 4 27.64 44.80 3.12
N THR A 5 27.11 44.71 4.35
CA THR A 5 27.65 43.83 5.40
C THR A 5 27.58 42.34 5.06
N LYS A 6 26.84 41.96 4.01
CA LYS A 6 26.82 40.60 3.45
C LYS A 6 27.88 40.35 2.36
N SER A 7 28.64 41.37 1.96
CA SER A 7 29.65 41.26 0.88
C SER A 7 30.96 40.63 1.34
N CYS A 8 31.22 40.56 2.65
CA CYS A 8 32.43 39.97 3.23
C CYS A 8 32.06 38.90 4.26
N SER A 9 32.36 37.64 3.97
CA SER A 9 32.29 36.57 4.97
C SER A 9 33.45 36.74 5.94
N SER A 10 33.17 37.04 7.21
CA SER A 10 34.21 37.12 8.27
C SER A 10 34.88 35.77 8.55
N LEU A 11 34.36 34.68 7.97
CA LEU A 11 34.84 33.32 8.17
C LEU A 11 35.83 32.89 7.08
N GLU A 12 35.78 33.55 5.91
CA GLU A 12 36.55 33.20 4.73
C GLU A 12 37.93 33.87 4.74
N LYS A 13 38.97 33.05 4.54
CA LYS A 13 40.35 33.47 4.27
C LYS A 13 40.74 33.03 2.86
N ALA A 14 41.72 33.70 2.26
CA ALA A 14 42.29 33.30 0.96
C ALA A 14 42.96 31.92 1.01
N TYR A 15 43.51 31.56 2.18
CA TYR A 15 44.14 30.27 2.45
C TYR A 15 44.05 29.93 3.94
N TYR A 16 44.29 28.67 4.27
CA TYR A 16 44.21 28.12 5.62
C TYR A 16 45.37 27.18 5.89
N THR A 17 45.88 27.16 7.12
CA THR A 17 46.59 26.00 7.66
C THR A 17 45.59 24.83 7.87
N PRO A 18 46.05 23.57 7.96
CA PRO A 18 45.17 22.44 8.23
C PRO A 18 44.33 22.60 9.50
N VAL A 19 44.89 23.20 10.56
CA VAL A 19 44.20 23.47 11.82
C VAL A 19 43.13 24.54 11.65
N GLU A 20 43.42 25.63 10.93
CA GLU A 20 42.45 26.71 10.66
C GLU A 20 41.28 26.25 9.79
N ALA A 21 41.54 25.37 8.82
CA ALA A 21 40.48 24.76 8.01
C ALA A 21 39.64 23.79 8.85
N ALA A 22 40.28 22.97 9.69
CA ALA A 22 39.59 22.01 10.55
C ALA A 22 38.70 22.69 11.60
N LEU A 23 39.17 23.76 12.26
CA LEU A 23 38.35 24.49 13.25
C LEU A 23 37.13 25.14 12.59
N ARG A 24 37.26 25.64 11.35
CA ARG A 24 36.15 26.21 10.58
C ARG A 24 35.17 25.16 10.12
N TRP A 25 35.67 23.99 9.71
CA TRP A 25 34.84 22.82 9.40
C TRP A 25 34.06 22.35 10.64
N CYS A 26 34.67 22.38 11.82
CA CYS A 26 34.02 22.06 13.08
C CYS A 26 33.11 23.17 13.65
N ASN A 27 32.98 24.32 12.97
CA ASN A 27 32.24 25.49 13.47
C ASN A 27 32.76 26.03 14.82
N LEU A 28 34.09 26.05 15.01
CA LEU A 28 34.76 26.46 16.26
C LEU A 28 35.42 27.85 16.17
N ILE A 29 34.93 28.71 15.29
CA ILE A 29 35.55 30.02 15.01
C ILE A 29 35.61 30.91 16.26
N SER A 30 34.62 30.82 17.15
CA SER A 30 34.62 31.54 18.44
C SER A 30 35.81 31.17 19.36
N HIS A 31 36.47 30.04 19.11
CA HIS A 31 37.61 29.54 19.88
C HIS A 31 38.91 29.56 19.07
N GLU A 32 38.95 30.24 17.92
CA GLU A 32 40.10 30.23 17.01
C GLU A 32 41.40 30.61 17.71
N VAL A 33 41.41 31.72 18.46
CA VAL A 33 42.61 32.20 19.18
C VAL A 33 43.13 31.14 20.16
N LEU A 34 42.25 30.62 21.03
CA LEU A 34 42.61 29.61 22.02
C LEU A 34 43.12 28.30 21.40
N ILE A 35 42.51 27.87 20.29
CA ILE A 35 42.94 26.67 19.58
C ILE A 35 44.32 26.88 18.96
N LEU A 36 44.50 27.97 18.21
CA LEU A 36 45.74 28.24 17.49
C LEU A 36 46.92 28.50 18.43
N GLU A 37 46.72 29.21 19.54
CA GLU A 37 47.76 29.42 20.55
C GLU A 37 48.23 28.11 21.19
N ARG A 38 47.30 27.21 21.48
CA ARG A 38 47.61 25.94 22.15
C ARG A 38 48.19 24.89 21.21
N VAL A 39 47.81 24.90 19.93
CA VAL A 39 48.44 24.06 18.90
C VAL A 39 49.80 24.62 18.49
N GLY A 40 49.96 25.94 18.50
CA GLY A 40 51.22 26.60 18.13
C GLY A 40 51.58 26.38 16.67
N PHE A 41 52.77 25.83 16.43
CA PHE A 41 53.34 25.63 15.09
C PHE A 41 53.09 24.23 14.51
N ASP A 42 52.36 23.39 15.24
CA ASP A 42 52.04 22.04 14.78
C ASP A 42 50.92 22.05 13.73
N VAL A 43 50.99 21.07 12.82
CA VAL A 43 49.99 20.89 11.75
C VAL A 43 48.74 20.17 12.26
N LEU A 44 48.87 19.46 13.38
CA LEU A 44 47.80 18.70 14.01
C LEU A 44 47.75 19.03 15.51
N PRO A 45 46.54 19.17 16.09
CA PRO A 45 46.40 19.17 17.54
C PRO A 45 46.93 17.86 18.13
N GLY A 46 47.64 17.93 19.26
CA GLY A 46 48.12 16.74 19.98
C GLY A 46 46.99 15.79 20.40
N VAL A 47 47.32 14.51 20.59
CA VAL A 47 46.35 13.51 21.06
C VAL A 47 45.80 13.93 22.44
N GLY A 48 44.48 13.99 22.58
CA GLY A 48 43.84 14.42 23.83
C GLY A 48 43.98 15.91 24.16
N MET A 49 44.50 16.74 23.25
CA MET A 49 44.67 18.18 23.47
C MET A 49 43.34 18.93 23.62
N PHE A 50 42.32 18.51 22.85
CA PHE A 50 40.97 19.07 22.86
C PHE A 50 39.92 17.95 22.92
N PRO A 51 39.75 17.27 24.07
CA PRO A 51 38.81 16.16 24.20
C PRO A 51 37.35 16.61 23.95
N GLN A 52 37.04 17.87 24.21
CA GLN A 52 35.72 18.46 23.95
C GLN A 52 35.40 18.65 22.46
N TRP A 53 36.42 18.63 21.57
CA TRP A 53 36.27 18.82 20.13
C TRP A 53 36.98 17.72 19.31
N PRO A 54 36.50 16.47 19.33
CA PRO A 54 37.14 15.36 18.62
C PRO A 54 37.29 15.59 17.11
N CYS A 55 36.33 16.32 16.50
CA CYS A 55 36.35 16.60 15.07
C CYS A 55 37.56 17.45 14.64
N LEU A 56 38.16 18.24 15.53
CA LEU A 56 39.23 19.18 15.19
C LEU A 56 40.46 18.43 14.71
N ARG A 57 40.90 17.43 15.49
CA ARG A 57 42.05 16.60 15.11
C ARG A 57 41.73 15.76 13.87
N VAL A 58 40.57 15.09 13.85
CA VAL A 58 40.15 14.21 12.75
C VAL A 58 40.08 14.96 11.42
N ASN A 59 39.52 16.18 11.40
CA ASN A 59 39.42 16.96 10.18
C ASN A 59 40.77 17.54 9.74
N ALA A 60 41.64 17.93 10.69
CA ALA A 60 43.00 18.34 10.37
C ALA A 60 43.82 17.17 9.78
N GLU A 61 43.63 15.95 10.31
CA GLU A 61 44.23 14.72 9.77
C GLU A 61 43.75 14.43 8.35
N LYS A 62 42.44 14.50 8.07
CA LYS A 62 41.91 14.31 6.71
C LYS A 62 42.51 15.28 5.71
N ILE A 63 42.65 16.55 6.12
CA ILE A 63 43.22 17.60 5.28
C ILE A 63 44.71 17.31 5.03
N LEU A 64 45.45 16.93 6.06
CA LEU A 64 46.87 16.60 5.94
C LEU A 64 47.11 15.35 5.09
N ASP A 65 46.27 14.34 5.25
CA ASP A 65 46.29 13.11 4.46
C ASP A 65 46.05 13.42 2.97
N ALA A 66 45.05 14.24 2.65
CA ALA A 66 44.79 14.69 1.28
C ALA A 66 45.98 15.43 0.66
N ILE A 67 46.71 16.23 1.43
CA ILE A 67 47.95 16.87 0.96
C ILE A 67 49.02 15.84 0.66
N HIS A 68 49.29 14.92 1.59
CA HIS A 68 50.34 13.91 1.45
C HIS A 68 50.08 12.95 0.27
N ASN A 69 48.81 12.66 0.00
CA ASN A 69 48.38 11.80 -1.11
C ASN A 69 48.15 12.57 -2.43
N GLY A 70 48.39 13.89 -2.45
CA GLY A 70 48.26 14.71 -3.67
C GLY A 70 46.83 14.90 -4.16
N GLU A 71 45.83 14.72 -3.30
CA GLU A 71 44.42 14.95 -3.63
C GLU A 71 44.03 16.43 -3.66
N VAL A 72 44.77 17.26 -2.91
CA VAL A 72 44.59 18.72 -2.85
C VAL A 72 45.92 19.43 -2.99
N SER A 73 45.94 20.50 -3.78
CA SER A 73 47.11 21.36 -3.92
C SER A 73 47.43 22.04 -2.60
N TYR A 74 48.72 22.10 -2.25
CA TYR A 74 49.22 22.77 -1.06
C TYR A 74 50.18 23.91 -1.42
N GLY A 75 50.51 24.72 -0.43
CA GLY A 75 51.31 25.92 -0.59
C GLY A 75 52.07 26.34 0.65
N ARG A 76 52.82 27.41 0.48
CA ARG A 76 53.59 28.10 1.52
C ARG A 76 53.04 29.52 1.66
N ASP A 77 52.47 29.83 2.83
CA ASP A 77 51.87 31.14 3.13
C ASP A 77 50.92 31.64 2.02
N GLY A 78 50.07 30.74 1.50
CA GLY A 78 49.08 31.04 0.46
C GLY A 78 49.56 30.92 -0.98
N LYS A 79 50.87 30.68 -1.22
CA LYS A 79 51.41 30.43 -2.57
C LYS A 79 51.50 28.94 -2.84
N THR A 80 50.79 28.47 -3.87
CA THR A 80 50.87 27.07 -4.31
C THR A 80 52.30 26.71 -4.70
N VAL A 81 52.75 25.54 -4.26
CA VAL A 81 54.09 25.00 -4.56
C VAL A 81 53.99 23.82 -5.53
N SER A 82 55.11 23.42 -6.12
CA SER A 82 55.13 22.22 -6.99
C SER A 82 54.87 20.95 -6.16
N PRO A 83 54.20 19.92 -6.72
CA PRO A 83 54.00 18.65 -6.04
C PRO A 83 55.34 18.04 -5.58
N GLY A 84 55.44 17.67 -4.31
CA GLY A 84 56.64 17.11 -3.71
C GLY A 84 57.64 18.16 -3.17
N GLU A 85 57.40 19.46 -3.37
CA GLU A 85 58.21 20.50 -2.75
C GLU A 85 58.07 20.47 -1.22
N GLN A 86 59.20 20.45 -0.51
CA GLN A 86 59.19 20.46 0.94
C GLN A 86 58.76 21.82 1.48
N VAL A 87 57.72 21.83 2.32
CA VAL A 87 57.25 23.02 3.03
C VAL A 87 57.39 22.78 4.52
N ALA A 88 57.91 23.77 5.24
CA ALA A 88 57.97 23.71 6.69
C ALA A 88 56.55 23.57 7.26
N LYS A 89 56.38 22.65 8.22
CA LYS A 89 55.09 22.30 8.84
C LYS A 89 54.22 23.53 9.16
N HIS A 90 54.79 24.52 9.83
CA HIS A 90 54.10 25.73 10.27
C HIS A 90 53.74 26.73 9.14
N ARG A 91 54.24 26.53 7.91
CA ARG A 91 53.93 27.36 6.73
C ARG A 91 53.03 26.64 5.73
N LEU A 92 52.66 25.40 6.03
CA LEU A 92 51.82 24.58 5.17
C LEU A 92 50.43 25.19 5.10
N THR A 93 50.00 25.54 3.89
CA THR A 93 48.72 26.20 3.64
C THR A 93 47.99 25.58 2.46
N ILE A 94 46.68 25.75 2.41
CA ILE A 94 45.80 25.32 1.33
C ILE A 94 44.96 26.51 0.93
N ARG A 95 44.85 26.79 -0.37
CA ARG A 95 44.00 27.88 -0.85
C ARG A 95 42.53 27.53 -0.66
N HIS A 96 41.70 28.55 -0.43
CA HIS A 96 40.26 28.37 -0.31
C HIS A 96 39.66 27.62 -1.50
N SER A 97 40.02 28.00 -2.73
CA SER A 97 39.52 27.39 -3.95
C SER A 97 39.82 25.89 -4.01
N ASP A 98 41.04 25.51 -3.67
CA ASP A 98 41.51 24.12 -3.76
C ASP A 98 40.83 23.27 -2.68
N LEU A 99 40.71 23.80 -1.46
CA LEU A 99 40.00 23.15 -0.36
C LEU A 99 38.50 22.98 -0.68
N LYS A 100 37.86 24.00 -1.25
CA LYS A 100 36.44 23.96 -1.66
C LYS A 100 36.19 22.86 -2.69
N ILE A 101 37.03 22.76 -3.72
CA ILE A 101 36.92 21.74 -4.78
C ILE A 101 37.09 20.33 -4.18
N TRP A 102 38.14 20.14 -3.38
CA TRP A 102 38.40 18.86 -2.72
C TRP A 102 37.23 18.45 -1.81
N MET A 103 36.69 19.39 -1.04
CA MET A 103 35.61 19.10 -0.10
C MET A 103 34.29 18.80 -0.83
N ALA A 104 33.97 19.54 -1.89
CA ALA A 104 32.79 19.29 -2.72
C ALA A 104 32.80 17.88 -3.33
N LYS A 105 33.99 17.38 -3.68
CA LYS A 105 34.18 16.03 -4.26
C LYS A 105 34.13 14.93 -3.21
N ASN A 106 34.90 15.06 -2.14
CA ASN A 106 35.12 13.97 -1.17
C ASN A 106 34.13 13.96 0.00
N TYR A 107 33.52 15.10 0.30
CA TYR A 107 32.55 15.26 1.39
C TYR A 107 31.32 16.04 0.90
N PRO A 108 30.59 15.56 -0.12
CA PRO A 108 29.51 16.32 -0.77
C PRO A 108 28.33 16.68 0.15
N ASN A 109 28.18 15.91 1.24
CA ASN A 109 27.18 16.15 2.30
C ASN A 109 27.65 17.13 3.39
N GLN A 110 28.91 17.57 3.38
CA GLN A 110 29.49 18.47 4.38
C GLN A 110 29.89 19.78 3.70
N LYS A 111 29.06 20.80 3.89
CA LYS A 111 29.26 22.11 3.27
C LYS A 111 29.37 23.20 4.33
N PRO A 112 30.55 23.38 4.94
CA PRO A 112 30.71 24.37 6.00
C PRO A 112 30.66 25.80 5.43
N PRO A 113 30.14 26.77 6.20
CA PRO A 113 29.84 28.12 5.71
C PRO A 113 31.04 28.97 5.35
N PHE A 114 32.26 28.53 5.69
CA PHE A 114 33.49 29.22 5.28
C PHE A 114 33.97 28.84 3.87
N LEU A 115 33.39 27.81 3.24
CA LEU A 115 33.72 27.36 1.88
C LEU A 115 32.53 27.48 0.92
N PHE A 116 31.31 27.31 1.42
CA PHE A 116 30.11 27.23 0.61
C PHE A 116 29.13 28.32 1.01
N ASP A 117 28.54 29.00 0.03
CA ASP A 117 27.49 29.97 0.28
C ASP A 117 26.17 29.31 0.71
N SER A 118 25.16 30.10 1.06
CA SER A 118 23.86 29.58 1.53
C SER A 118 23.13 28.74 0.48
N VAL A 119 23.32 29.03 -0.81
CA VAL A 119 22.68 28.29 -1.90
C VAL A 119 23.39 26.95 -2.08
N GLU A 120 24.72 26.97 -2.12
CA GLU A 120 25.57 25.79 -2.20
C GLU A 120 25.34 24.84 -1.02
N GLN A 121 25.15 25.36 0.19
CA GLN A 121 24.83 24.57 1.39
C GLN A 121 23.48 23.85 1.29
N GLN A 122 22.46 24.49 0.68
CA GLN A 122 21.12 23.94 0.52
C GLN A 122 21.02 22.92 -0.62
N LEU A 123 21.96 22.96 -1.57
CA LEU A 123 22.08 21.96 -2.64
C LEU A 123 22.59 20.63 -2.04
N HIS A 124 21.69 19.82 -1.50
CA HIS A 124 22.01 18.47 -1.05
C HIS A 124 22.42 17.59 -2.24
N SER A 125 23.58 16.93 -2.17
CA SER A 125 24.05 16.00 -3.21
C SER A 125 23.14 14.80 -3.46
N GLY A 126 22.17 14.53 -2.56
CA GLY A 126 21.22 13.43 -2.66
C GLY A 126 19.91 13.75 -3.39
N ILE A 127 19.61 15.02 -3.72
CA ILE A 127 18.39 15.40 -4.43
C ILE A 127 18.81 16.16 -5.69
N THR A 128 19.24 15.43 -6.71
CA THR A 128 19.40 16.02 -8.05
C THR A 128 18.02 16.47 -8.54
N VAL A 129 17.97 17.53 -9.35
CA VAL A 129 16.73 17.99 -10.01
C VAL A 129 16.08 16.83 -10.77
N GLU A 130 16.90 15.96 -11.36
CA GLU A 130 16.48 14.74 -12.05
C GLU A 130 15.78 13.74 -11.11
N ALA A 131 16.30 13.52 -9.88
CA ALA A 131 15.67 12.64 -8.91
C ALA A 131 14.31 13.20 -8.46
N TYR A 132 14.22 14.52 -8.26
CA TYR A 132 12.96 15.18 -7.94
C TYR A 132 11.94 15.08 -9.09
N GLN A 133 12.35 15.38 -10.32
CA GLN A 133 11.50 15.26 -11.52
C GLN A 133 11.02 13.82 -11.74
N THR A 134 11.89 12.84 -11.50
CA THR A 134 11.54 11.41 -11.59
C THR A 134 10.47 11.05 -10.56
N LEU A 135 10.66 11.43 -9.30
CA LEU A 135 9.69 11.20 -8.23
C LEU A 135 8.36 11.93 -8.49
N GLN A 136 8.41 13.13 -9.07
CA GLN A 136 7.21 13.88 -9.44
C GLN A 136 6.42 13.16 -10.53
N ALA A 137 7.08 12.70 -11.59
CA ALA A 137 6.45 11.92 -12.65
C ALA A 137 5.84 10.61 -12.14
N GLU A 138 6.52 9.93 -11.22
CA GLU A 138 5.98 8.71 -10.61
C GLU A 138 4.76 8.98 -9.72
N ASN A 139 4.77 10.06 -8.93
CA ASN A 139 3.61 10.49 -8.16
C ASN A 139 2.40 10.80 -9.05
N GLU A 140 2.61 11.49 -10.17
CA GLU A 140 1.55 11.79 -11.13
C GLU A 140 0.98 10.51 -11.75
N ARG A 141 1.86 9.57 -12.15
CA ARG A 141 1.46 8.25 -12.63
C ARG A 141 0.62 7.48 -11.60
N ILE A 142 1.01 7.50 -10.33
CA ILE A 142 0.28 6.82 -9.25
C ILE A 142 -1.08 7.47 -9.03
N ARG A 143 -1.18 8.81 -9.05
CA ARG A 143 -2.46 9.53 -8.94
C ARG A 143 -3.43 9.15 -10.04
N ILE A 144 -2.96 9.07 -11.30
CA ILE A 144 -3.78 8.65 -12.43
C ILE A 144 -4.28 7.21 -12.25
N ARG A 145 -3.41 6.29 -11.81
CA ARG A 145 -3.81 4.90 -11.54
C ARG A 145 -4.85 4.81 -10.42
N LEU A 146 -4.68 5.61 -9.36
CA LEU A 146 -5.61 5.66 -8.25
C LEU A 146 -6.99 6.16 -8.68
N ASP A 147 -7.05 7.25 -9.46
CA ASP A 147 -8.30 7.79 -9.99
C ASP A 147 -9.04 6.77 -10.87
N ASN A 148 -8.31 6.08 -11.75
CA ASN A 148 -8.88 5.02 -12.58
C ASN A 148 -9.41 3.85 -11.74
N ALA A 149 -8.65 3.40 -10.74
CA ALA A 149 -9.09 2.31 -9.85
C ALA A 149 -10.35 2.68 -9.06
N VAL A 150 -10.44 3.93 -8.57
CA VAL A 150 -11.64 4.43 -7.88
C VAL A 150 -12.85 4.45 -8.82
N LYS A 151 -12.70 4.92 -10.06
CA LYS A 151 -13.78 4.93 -11.05
C LYS A 151 -14.27 3.51 -11.37
N THR A 152 -13.36 2.57 -11.61
CA THR A 152 -13.72 1.16 -11.87
C THR A 152 -14.44 0.55 -10.67
N PHE A 153 -13.98 0.81 -9.45
CA PHE A 153 -14.63 0.31 -8.24
C PHE A 153 -16.05 0.85 -8.09
N GLN A 154 -16.27 2.15 -8.35
CA GLN A 154 -17.59 2.76 -8.30
C GLN A 154 -18.55 2.16 -9.34
N GLN A 155 -18.07 1.93 -10.57
CA GLN A 155 -18.84 1.28 -11.63
C GLN A 155 -19.26 -0.14 -11.24
N GLN A 156 -18.30 -0.96 -10.78
CA GLN A 156 -18.58 -2.33 -10.35
C GLN A 156 -19.55 -2.37 -9.16
N LYS A 157 -19.42 -1.42 -8.22
CA LYS A 157 -20.35 -1.32 -7.09
C LYS A 157 -21.78 -0.98 -7.53
N ALA A 158 -21.93 -0.10 -8.53
CA ALA A 158 -23.23 0.22 -9.10
C ALA A 158 -23.86 -0.99 -9.80
N GLU A 159 -23.08 -1.70 -10.62
CA GLU A 159 -23.52 -2.91 -11.33
C GLU A 159 -23.94 -4.01 -10.36
N ILE A 160 -23.16 -4.25 -9.29
CA ILE A 160 -23.54 -5.21 -8.24
C ILE A 160 -24.86 -4.82 -7.56
N SER A 161 -25.09 -3.51 -7.33
CA SER A 161 -26.34 -3.04 -6.73
C SER A 161 -27.54 -3.26 -7.66
N GLU A 162 -27.35 -3.06 -8.97
CA GLU A 162 -28.37 -3.27 -9.99
C GLU A 162 -28.74 -4.76 -10.10
N LEU A 163 -27.73 -5.63 -10.22
CA LEU A 163 -27.92 -7.09 -10.25
C LEU A 163 -28.62 -7.61 -8.99
N HIS A 164 -28.29 -7.07 -7.81
CA HIS A 164 -29.02 -7.42 -6.59
C HIS A 164 -30.50 -6.99 -6.63
N GLY A 165 -30.80 -5.84 -7.22
CA GLY A 165 -32.17 -5.38 -7.44
C GLY A 165 -32.95 -6.29 -8.41
N GLU A 166 -32.32 -6.72 -9.49
CA GLU A 166 -32.89 -7.69 -10.42
C GLU A 166 -33.17 -9.04 -9.74
N ILE A 167 -32.21 -9.58 -8.99
CA ILE A 167 -32.38 -10.82 -8.23
C ILE A 167 -33.54 -10.71 -7.24
N ALA A 168 -33.67 -9.59 -6.53
CA ALA A 168 -34.78 -9.37 -5.60
C ALA A 168 -36.14 -9.37 -6.33
N SER A 169 -36.21 -8.70 -7.47
CA SER A 169 -37.42 -8.62 -8.30
C SER A 169 -37.81 -9.98 -8.88
N LEU A 170 -36.84 -10.73 -9.41
CA LEU A 170 -37.03 -12.09 -9.91
C LEU A 170 -37.53 -13.03 -8.79
N ARG A 171 -36.94 -12.96 -7.58
CA ARG A 171 -37.38 -13.76 -6.42
C ARG A 171 -38.82 -13.43 -6.02
N GLN A 172 -39.21 -12.16 -6.07
CA GLN A 172 -40.58 -11.74 -5.77
C GLN A 172 -41.58 -12.28 -6.80
N MET A 173 -41.24 -12.26 -8.09
CA MET A 173 -42.07 -12.83 -9.16
C MET A 173 -42.22 -14.35 -9.05
N VAL A 174 -41.17 -15.07 -8.64
CA VAL A 174 -41.23 -16.53 -8.44
C VAL A 174 -42.03 -16.91 -7.18
N SER A 175 -42.04 -16.05 -6.15
CA SER A 175 -42.66 -16.35 -4.85
C SER A 175 -44.17 -16.05 -4.78
N ASN A 176 -44.71 -15.15 -5.60
CA ASN A 176 -46.13 -14.81 -5.69
C ASN A 176 -46.62 -15.15 -7.11
N PRO A 177 -47.40 -16.22 -7.42
CA PRO A 177 -48.48 -16.89 -6.68
C PRO A 177 -48.44 -18.44 -6.76
N VAL A 178 -47.29 -19.04 -7.09
CA VAL A 178 -47.20 -20.48 -7.41
C VAL A 178 -47.52 -21.37 -6.20
N GLN A 179 -47.22 -20.94 -4.97
CA GLN A 179 -47.49 -21.77 -3.79
C GLN A 179 -48.94 -21.73 -3.29
N ASN A 180 -49.68 -20.63 -3.49
CA ASN A 180 -51.07 -20.52 -2.99
C ASN A 180 -52.11 -21.10 -3.96
N ILE A 181 -51.83 -21.12 -5.26
CA ILE A 181 -52.69 -21.78 -6.25
C ILE A 181 -52.62 -23.30 -6.10
N ASP A 182 -51.46 -23.83 -5.71
CA ASP A 182 -51.22 -25.27 -5.57
C ASP A 182 -51.96 -25.85 -4.35
N ALA A 183 -51.86 -25.24 -3.16
CA ALA A 183 -52.48 -25.80 -1.95
C ALA A 183 -54.02 -25.89 -2.01
N ARG A 184 -54.70 -24.87 -2.59
CA ARG A 184 -56.17 -24.87 -2.71
C ARG A 184 -56.67 -25.84 -3.77
N SER A 185 -55.97 -25.91 -4.91
CA SER A 185 -56.31 -26.85 -5.97
C SER A 185 -56.01 -28.30 -5.53
N GLU A 186 -54.88 -28.54 -4.86
CA GLU A 186 -54.52 -29.83 -4.27
C GLU A 186 -55.56 -30.32 -3.27
N THR A 187 -56.00 -29.46 -2.34
CA THR A 187 -57.08 -29.81 -1.39
C THR A 187 -58.38 -30.16 -2.13
N THR A 188 -58.70 -29.46 -3.22
CA THR A 188 -59.88 -29.74 -4.03
C THR A 188 -59.76 -31.10 -4.72
N TYR A 189 -58.60 -31.42 -5.31
CA TYR A 189 -58.34 -32.70 -5.95
C TYR A 189 -58.35 -33.87 -4.95
N LEU A 190 -57.78 -33.69 -3.76
CA LEU A 190 -57.81 -34.68 -2.70
C LEU A 190 -59.24 -34.97 -2.22
N ASN A 191 -60.09 -33.94 -2.12
CA ASN A 191 -61.50 -34.11 -1.76
C ASN A 191 -62.29 -34.86 -2.84
N ILE A 192 -62.09 -34.50 -4.12
CA ILE A 192 -62.72 -35.21 -5.25
C ILE A 192 -62.27 -36.67 -5.28
N LEU A 193 -60.96 -36.91 -5.16
CA LEU A 193 -60.38 -38.25 -5.15
C LEU A 193 -60.91 -39.09 -3.99
N GLY A 194 -60.95 -38.53 -2.78
CA GLY A 194 -61.48 -39.21 -1.60
C GLY A 194 -62.97 -39.51 -1.73
N GLY A 195 -63.76 -38.57 -2.28
CA GLY A 195 -65.17 -38.77 -2.56
C GLY A 195 -65.41 -39.89 -3.56
N LEU A 196 -64.64 -39.94 -4.66
CA LEU A 196 -64.70 -41.02 -5.64
C LEU A 196 -64.29 -42.37 -5.04
N LEU A 197 -63.24 -42.41 -4.22
CA LEU A 197 -62.83 -43.64 -3.50
C LEU A 197 -63.94 -44.14 -2.58
N ASN A 198 -64.59 -43.25 -1.83
CA ASN A 198 -65.72 -43.60 -0.96
C ASN A 198 -66.90 -44.13 -1.76
N LEU A 199 -67.25 -43.47 -2.88
CA LEU A 199 -68.32 -43.94 -3.77
C LEU A 199 -68.00 -45.32 -4.36
N MET A 200 -66.79 -45.54 -4.89
CA MET A 200 -66.42 -46.82 -5.50
C MET A 200 -66.46 -47.98 -4.51
N LEU A 201 -66.01 -47.77 -3.27
CA LEU A 201 -65.97 -48.81 -2.23
C LEU A 201 -67.27 -48.90 -1.43
N GLY A 202 -68.17 -47.93 -1.61
CA GLY A 202 -69.42 -47.78 -0.89
C GLY A 202 -70.55 -48.68 -1.39
N SER A 203 -71.71 -48.50 -0.78
CA SER A 203 -72.96 -49.14 -1.18
C SER A 203 -74.06 -48.10 -1.20
N SER A 204 -75.03 -48.24 -2.09
CA SER A 204 -76.19 -47.37 -2.14
C SER A 204 -77.01 -47.49 -0.85
N PRO A 205 -77.89 -46.51 -0.55
CA PRO A 205 -78.82 -46.61 0.58
C PRO A 205 -79.69 -47.89 0.54
N SER A 206 -79.90 -48.46 -0.65
CA SER A 206 -80.62 -49.71 -0.89
C SER A 206 -79.75 -50.96 -0.73
N GLY A 207 -78.48 -50.83 -0.31
CA GLY A 207 -77.54 -51.93 -0.09
C GLY A 207 -76.81 -52.44 -1.33
N LYS A 208 -77.00 -51.84 -2.51
CA LYS A 208 -76.33 -52.28 -3.75
C LYS A 208 -74.90 -51.73 -3.80
N LYS A 209 -73.91 -52.58 -4.08
CA LYS A 209 -72.52 -52.13 -4.32
C LYS A 209 -72.46 -51.15 -5.50
N MET A 210 -71.71 -50.05 -5.30
CA MET A 210 -71.58 -49.00 -6.31
C MET A 210 -70.49 -49.28 -7.34
N SER A 211 -69.53 -50.17 -7.04
CA SER A 211 -68.56 -50.70 -8.00
C SER A 211 -68.23 -52.18 -7.71
N GLU A 212 -67.53 -52.81 -8.64
CA GLU A 212 -67.01 -54.18 -8.50
C GLU A 212 -65.76 -54.25 -7.61
N PHE A 213 -65.13 -53.10 -7.30
CA PHE A 213 -63.93 -53.04 -6.47
C PHE A 213 -64.27 -53.26 -4.98
N VAL A 214 -63.56 -54.20 -4.36
CA VAL A 214 -63.83 -54.63 -2.97
C VAL A 214 -63.04 -53.78 -1.97
N ASN A 215 -61.85 -53.33 -2.35
CA ASN A 215 -60.97 -52.55 -1.48
C ASN A 215 -60.03 -51.65 -2.28
N GLN A 216 -59.32 -50.76 -1.57
CA GLN A 216 -58.41 -49.81 -2.17
C GLN A 216 -57.25 -50.49 -2.94
N ALA A 217 -56.78 -51.65 -2.50
CA ALA A 217 -55.72 -52.39 -3.20
C ALA A 217 -56.17 -52.90 -4.58
N SER A 218 -57.44 -53.30 -4.72
CA SER A 218 -58.01 -53.69 -6.03
C SER A 218 -58.08 -52.51 -7.01
N ILE A 219 -58.38 -51.29 -6.51
CA ILE A 219 -58.36 -50.07 -7.31
C ILE A 219 -56.93 -49.70 -7.73
N ILE A 220 -55.96 -49.77 -6.80
CA ILE A 220 -54.54 -49.52 -7.10
C ILE A 220 -54.03 -50.48 -8.16
N SER A 221 -54.35 -51.77 -8.03
CA SER A 221 -53.95 -52.79 -8.99
C SER A 221 -54.53 -52.52 -10.38
N ALA A 222 -55.80 -52.12 -10.47
CA ALA A 222 -56.43 -51.72 -11.72
C ALA A 222 -55.77 -50.48 -12.34
N LEU A 223 -55.51 -49.43 -11.55
CA LEU A 223 -54.84 -48.21 -12.05
C LEU A 223 -53.43 -48.49 -12.56
N LEU A 224 -52.66 -49.36 -11.89
CA LEU A 224 -51.33 -49.76 -12.36
C LEU A 224 -51.41 -50.57 -13.66
N ALA A 225 -52.41 -51.43 -13.79
CA ALA A 225 -52.59 -52.25 -14.99
C ALA A 225 -53.02 -51.42 -16.22
N TYR A 226 -53.88 -50.43 -16.05
CA TYR A 226 -54.43 -49.64 -17.15
C TYR A 226 -53.68 -48.32 -17.42
N HIS A 227 -52.99 -47.76 -16.43
CA HIS A 227 -52.40 -46.41 -16.50
C HIS A 227 -51.00 -46.31 -15.87
N GLY A 228 -50.29 -47.42 -15.67
CA GLY A 228 -48.99 -47.44 -14.99
C GLY A 228 -47.84 -46.75 -15.74
N ASP A 229 -48.02 -46.41 -17.02
CA ASP A 229 -47.09 -45.64 -17.83
C ASP A 229 -47.20 -44.11 -17.60
N LEU A 230 -48.28 -43.65 -16.98
CA LEU A 230 -48.47 -42.23 -16.68
C LEU A 230 -47.60 -41.80 -15.49
N ALA A 231 -46.92 -40.66 -15.65
CA ALA A 231 -46.11 -40.06 -14.59
C ALA A 231 -46.96 -39.83 -13.33
N GLY A 232 -46.50 -40.33 -12.19
CA GLY A 232 -47.22 -40.23 -10.91
C GLY A 232 -48.10 -41.44 -10.57
N ILE A 233 -48.32 -42.39 -11.49
CA ILE A 233 -49.08 -43.62 -11.24
C ILE A 233 -48.12 -44.76 -10.86
N SER A 234 -47.53 -44.64 -9.66
CA SER A 234 -46.75 -45.71 -9.03
C SER A 234 -47.48 -46.25 -7.80
N SER A 235 -47.24 -47.51 -7.41
CA SER A 235 -47.86 -48.11 -6.21
C SER A 235 -47.66 -47.21 -4.98
N ARG A 236 -46.42 -46.76 -4.75
CA ARG A 236 -46.08 -45.86 -3.64
C ARG A 236 -46.85 -44.53 -3.70
N THR A 237 -46.95 -43.93 -4.88
CA THR A 237 -47.64 -42.63 -5.05
C THR A 237 -49.14 -42.77 -4.82
N LEU A 238 -49.76 -43.82 -5.40
CA LEU A 238 -51.19 -44.08 -5.27
C LEU A 238 -51.57 -44.37 -3.82
N GLU A 239 -50.80 -45.20 -3.11
CA GLU A 239 -51.02 -45.49 -1.69
C GLU A 239 -50.97 -44.22 -0.84
N ALA A 240 -49.95 -43.39 -1.05
CA ALA A 240 -49.78 -42.13 -0.33
C ALA A 240 -50.93 -41.15 -0.62
N LYS A 241 -51.28 -40.92 -1.90
CA LYS A 241 -52.33 -39.97 -2.28
C LYS A 241 -53.72 -40.43 -1.89
N PHE A 242 -54.00 -41.74 -1.90
CA PHE A 242 -55.29 -42.25 -1.44
C PHE A 242 -55.42 -42.16 0.08
N ALA A 243 -54.35 -42.41 0.83
CA ALA A 243 -54.33 -42.20 2.28
C ALA A 243 -54.52 -40.72 2.65
N GLU A 244 -53.93 -39.80 1.87
CA GLU A 244 -54.11 -38.36 2.01
C GLU A 244 -55.55 -37.92 1.67
N ALA A 245 -56.11 -38.39 0.57
CA ALA A 245 -57.48 -38.11 0.15
C ALA A 245 -58.51 -38.60 1.18
N ASN A 246 -58.33 -39.81 1.72
CA ASN A 246 -59.17 -40.35 2.79
C ASN A 246 -59.08 -39.53 4.08
N ARG A 247 -57.92 -38.94 4.40
CA ARG A 247 -57.79 -38.02 5.54
C ARG A 247 -58.51 -36.70 5.26
N SER A 248 -58.35 -36.15 4.07
CA SER A 248 -58.94 -34.86 3.67
C SER A 248 -60.48 -34.85 3.82
N ILE A 249 -61.17 -35.91 3.38
CA ILE A 249 -62.63 -36.00 3.48
C ILE A 249 -63.14 -36.33 4.90
N LYS A 250 -62.30 -36.88 5.78
CA LYS A 250 -62.63 -37.22 7.17
C LYS A 250 -62.36 -36.09 8.16
N GLN A 251 -61.63 -35.06 7.73
CA GLN A 251 -61.29 -33.88 8.52
C GLN A 251 -62.38 -32.79 8.46
N LYS A 252 -63.54 -33.10 7.87
CA LYS A 252 -64.79 -32.32 7.96
C LYS A 252 -65.72 -32.94 8.99
#